data_AF-A0A3P7I6D2-F1
#
_entry.id   AF-A0A3P7I6D2-F1
#
_cell.length_a   1.000
_cell.length_b   1.000
_cell.length_c   1.000
_cell.angle_alpha   90.00
_cell.angle_beta   90.00
_cell.angle_gamma   90.00
#
_symmetry.space_group_name_H-M   'P 1'
#
loop_
_entity.id
_entity.type
_entity.pdbx_description
1 polymer ?
#
loop_
_entity_poly.entity_id
_entity_poly.type
_entity_poly.pdbx_seq_one_letter_code
_entity_poly.pdbx_strand_id
1 'polypeptide(L)'
;PEGFNEFFNQRRRWIPSTIANIIDLLKDYKNVVRVNESISIWYIIYQTVMLISSILGPGTIFLMVVGAISISFNIDTTWSLLIVSVPVASFCVVCLVAKPEKQLLFAQIVSALFAMLMTAVIVGTSLQIQKDGILSPHSIFLFSVMGSFITAAILHPLEFTCIIPGILYFLAIPSMYMLLPIYSICNLNTVSWGTREDPRPQEKNDLAAKRRKTHHMDFMEKGGEGEVDGDWSLGCGSACRLLCCLKPDKMESSPQVVMIGVIDMSLI
;
A
#
# COMPACT_ATOMS: atom_id res chain seq x y z
N PRO A 1 0.76 7.56 -1.86
CA PRO A 1 0.06 6.79 -2.92
C PRO A 1 -1.43 7.14 -2.96
N GLU A 2 -1.92 7.51 -4.15
CA GLU A 2 -3.32 7.92 -4.34
C GLU A 2 -4.24 6.71 -4.64
N GLY A 3 -3.67 5.58 -5.08
CA GLY A 3 -4.42 4.36 -5.40
C GLY A 3 -3.81 3.05 -4.87
N PHE A 4 -4.65 2.02 -4.72
CA PHE A 4 -4.26 0.68 -4.24
C PHE A 4 -3.14 0.06 -5.08
N ASN A 5 -3.26 0.12 -6.41
CA ASN A 5 -2.27 -0.46 -7.32
C ASN A 5 -0.91 0.24 -7.22
N GLU A 6 -0.92 1.57 -7.08
CA GLU A 6 0.29 2.35 -6.91
C GLU A 6 0.97 1.98 -5.59
N PHE A 7 0.20 1.88 -4.51
CA PHE A 7 0.68 1.45 -3.19
C PHE A 7 1.34 0.07 -3.22
N PHE A 8 0.68 -0.94 -3.80
CA PHE A 8 1.23 -2.29 -3.92
C PHE A 8 2.51 -2.31 -4.77
N ASN A 9 2.53 -1.57 -5.88
CA ASN A 9 3.68 -1.53 -6.77
C ASN A 9 4.90 -0.81 -6.16
N GLN A 10 4.69 0.26 -5.39
CA GLN A 10 5.78 0.92 -4.65
C GLN A 10 6.38 -0.04 -3.61
N ARG A 11 5.52 -0.62 -2.77
CA ARG A 11 5.96 -1.44 -1.64
C ARG A 11 6.51 -2.82 -2.03
N ARG A 12 6.18 -3.30 -3.23
CA ARG A 12 6.79 -4.49 -3.83
C ARG A 12 8.30 -4.50 -3.73
N ARG A 13 8.96 -3.35 -3.95
CA ARG A 13 10.42 -3.21 -3.93
C ARG A 13 10.95 -2.65 -2.61
N TRP A 14 10.17 -1.84 -1.91
CA TRP A 14 10.60 -1.24 -0.65
C TRP A 14 10.76 -2.30 0.45
N ILE A 15 9.83 -3.26 0.55
CA ILE A 15 9.91 -4.31 1.59
C ILE A 15 11.20 -5.14 1.46
N PRO A 16 11.56 -5.71 0.28
CA PRO A 16 12.76 -6.51 0.16
C PRO A 16 14.03 -5.67 0.24
N SER A 17 13.98 -4.41 -0.21
CA SER A 17 15.11 -3.48 -0.07
C SER A 17 15.38 -3.14 1.39
N THR A 18 14.35 -2.92 2.21
CA THR A 18 14.51 -2.67 3.65
C THR A 18 15.11 -3.89 4.33
N ILE A 19 14.60 -5.10 4.03
CA ILE A 19 15.16 -6.35 4.57
C ILE A 19 16.64 -6.51 4.15
N ALA A 20 16.97 -6.29 2.88
CA ALA A 20 18.33 -6.39 2.39
C ALA A 20 19.26 -5.37 3.05
N ASN A 21 18.83 -4.11 3.20
CA ASN A 21 19.61 -3.05 3.84
C ASN A 21 19.87 -3.35 5.31
N ILE A 22 18.87 -3.88 6.03
CA ILE A 22 19.04 -4.28 7.43
C ILE A 22 20.02 -5.45 7.52
N ILE A 23 19.90 -6.47 6.66
CA ILE A 23 20.83 -7.60 6.65
C ILE A 23 22.27 -7.15 6.37
N ASP A 24 22.46 -6.22 5.43
CA ASP A 24 23.79 -5.69 5.09
C ASP A 24 24.40 -4.91 6.28
N LEU A 25 23.59 -4.04 6.91
CA LEU A 25 23.97 -3.35 8.14
C LEU A 25 24.36 -4.33 9.27
N LEU A 26 23.58 -5.40 9.45
CA LEU A 26 23.85 -6.41 10.48
C LEU A 26 25.08 -7.27 10.16
N LYS A 27 25.44 -7.43 8.89
CA LYS A 27 26.62 -8.20 8.48
C LYS A 27 27.92 -7.47 8.82
N ASP A 28 27.95 -6.13 8.66
CA ASP A 28 29.13 -5.30 8.95
C ASP A 28 28.98 -4.45 10.23
N TYR A 29 28.09 -4.86 11.15
CA TYR A 29 27.71 -4.04 12.31
C TYR A 29 28.90 -3.60 13.19
N LYS A 30 29.93 -4.44 13.32
CA LYS A 30 31.13 -4.14 14.13
C LYS A 30 31.93 -2.96 13.58
N ASN A 31 32.02 -2.88 12.25
CA ASN A 31 32.72 -1.81 11.57
C ASN A 31 31.88 -0.52 11.60
N VAL A 32 30.58 -0.64 11.32
CA VAL A 32 29.65 0.50 11.32
C VAL A 32 29.58 1.19 12.68
N VAL A 33 29.48 0.43 13.78
CA VAL A 33 29.46 0.99 15.14
C VAL A 33 30.80 1.63 15.54
N ARG A 34 31.93 1.15 14.98
CA ARG A 34 33.26 1.71 15.27
C ARG A 34 33.51 3.02 14.52
N VAL A 35 33.03 3.13 13.28
CA VAL A 35 33.29 4.27 12.40
C VAL A 35 32.27 5.40 12.59
N ASN A 36 31.06 5.09 13.05
CA ASN A 36 29.97 6.05 13.15
C ASN A 36 29.49 6.22 14.60
N GLU A 37 29.77 7.40 15.20
CA GLU A 37 29.35 7.74 16.57
C GLU A 37 27.82 7.83 16.75
N SER A 38 27.07 8.05 15.66
CA SER A 38 25.59 8.10 15.71
C SER A 38 24.96 6.72 15.73
N ILE A 39 25.68 5.67 15.32
CA ILE A 39 25.17 4.30 15.25
C ILE A 39 25.67 3.51 16.46
N SER A 40 24.82 3.42 17.48
CA SER A 40 25.12 2.68 18.70
C SER A 40 24.80 1.19 18.60
N ILE A 41 25.34 0.37 19.51
CA ILE A 41 24.98 -1.05 19.64
C ILE A 41 23.48 -1.27 19.91
N TRP A 42 22.83 -0.34 20.62
CA TRP A 42 21.39 -0.40 20.90
C TRP A 42 20.56 -0.22 19.64
N TYR A 43 21.02 0.61 18.70
CA TYR A 43 20.39 0.74 17.38
C TYR A 43 20.51 -0.57 16.58
N ILE A 44 21.65 -1.27 16.64
CA ILE A 44 21.82 -2.57 15.99
C ILE A 44 20.88 -3.63 16.58
N ILE A 45 20.71 -3.64 17.91
CA ILE A 45 19.73 -4.53 18.58
C ILE A 45 18.31 -4.20 18.10
N TYR A 46 17.94 -2.92 18.07
CA TYR A 46 16.66 -2.47 17.54
C TYR A 46 16.44 -2.97 16.11
N GLN A 47 17.41 -2.78 15.21
CA GLN A 47 17.30 -3.25 13.83
C GLN A 47 17.20 -4.78 13.70
N THR A 48 17.85 -5.52 14.60
CA THR A 48 17.71 -6.99 14.65
C THR A 48 16.29 -7.39 15.05
N VAL A 49 15.71 -6.75 16.07
CA VAL A 49 14.33 -7.00 16.49
C VAL A 49 13.35 -6.63 15.37
N MET A 50 13.59 -5.52 14.67
CA MET A 50 12.77 -5.09 13.53
C MET A 50 12.80 -6.11 12.38
N LEU A 51 13.97 -6.68 12.08
CA LEU A 51 14.11 -7.72 11.05
C LEU A 51 13.31 -8.98 11.41
N ILE A 52 13.47 -9.47 12.64
CA ILE A 52 12.76 -10.67 13.12
C ILE A 52 11.25 -10.44 13.09
N SER A 53 10.79 -9.31 13.61
CA SER A 53 9.36 -8.95 13.61
C SER A 53 8.80 -8.84 12.20
N SER A 54 9.55 -8.29 11.25
CA SER A 54 9.11 -8.16 9.85
C SER A 54 8.95 -9.52 9.16
N ILE A 55 9.79 -10.50 9.48
CA ILE A 55 9.70 -11.86 8.94
C ILE A 55 8.52 -12.62 9.56
N LEU A 56 8.28 -12.45 10.87
CA LEU A 56 7.19 -13.12 11.58
C LEU A 56 5.83 -12.46 11.36
N GLY A 57 5.80 -11.16 10.99
CA GLY A 57 4.60 -10.34 10.86
C GLY A 57 3.47 -10.99 10.06
N PRO A 58 3.69 -11.46 8.82
CA PRO A 58 2.63 -12.09 8.03
C PRO A 58 2.01 -13.32 8.70
N GLY A 59 2.82 -14.13 9.37
CA GLY A 59 2.34 -15.31 10.11
C GLY A 59 1.55 -14.92 11.36
N THR A 60 2.02 -13.91 12.10
CA THR A 60 1.32 -13.40 13.29
C THR A 60 -0.05 -12.83 12.91
N ILE A 61 -0.14 -12.04 11.84
CA ILE A 61 -1.41 -11.46 11.38
C ILE A 61 -2.36 -12.54 10.86
N PHE A 62 -1.84 -13.56 10.16
CA PHE A 62 -2.64 -14.71 9.74
C PHE A 62 -3.28 -15.41 10.95
N LEU A 63 -2.48 -15.76 11.96
CA LEU A 63 -2.98 -16.42 13.17
C LEU A 63 -3.91 -15.52 13.98
N MET A 64 -3.64 -14.21 14.02
CA MET A 64 -4.50 -13.22 14.66
C MET A 64 -5.89 -13.21 14.02
N VAL A 65 -5.99 -13.19 12.68
CA VAL A 65 -7.27 -13.22 11.97
C VAL A 65 -8.01 -14.54 12.22
N VAL A 66 -7.30 -15.68 12.19
CA VAL A 66 -7.89 -17.00 12.50
C VAL A 66 -8.46 -17.04 13.92
N GLY A 67 -7.69 -16.59 14.91
CA GLY A 67 -8.15 -16.53 16.30
C GLY A 67 -9.32 -15.58 16.49
N ALA A 68 -9.26 -14.40 15.86
CA ALA A 68 -10.31 -13.40 15.95
C ALA A 68 -11.65 -13.90 15.37
N ILE A 69 -11.63 -14.65 14.25
CA ILE A 69 -12.83 -15.26 13.67
C ILE A 69 -13.38 -16.35 14.57
N SER A 70 -12.53 -17.26 15.05
CA SER A 70 -12.95 -18.39 15.89
C SER A 70 -13.68 -17.90 17.13
N ILE A 71 -13.13 -16.86 17.76
CA ILE A 71 -13.71 -16.27 18.96
C ILE A 71 -14.96 -15.44 18.64
N SER A 72 -14.92 -14.58 17.61
CA SER A 72 -16.01 -13.69 17.25
C SER A 72 -17.27 -14.43 16.79
N PHE A 73 -17.10 -15.48 15.99
CA PHE A 73 -18.20 -16.26 15.42
C PHE A 73 -18.49 -17.56 16.16
N ASN A 74 -17.74 -17.88 17.23
CA ASN A 74 -17.83 -19.16 17.95
C ASN A 74 -17.71 -20.37 17.01
N ILE A 75 -16.80 -20.28 16.03
CA ILE A 75 -16.49 -21.35 15.08
C ILE A 75 -15.23 -22.06 15.58
N ASP A 76 -15.17 -23.39 15.40
CA ASP A 76 -13.98 -24.17 15.72
C ASP A 76 -12.73 -23.59 15.04
N THR A 77 -11.59 -23.63 15.74
CA THR A 77 -10.32 -23.09 15.26
C THR A 77 -9.90 -23.72 13.93
N THR A 78 -10.19 -25.00 13.72
CA THR A 78 -9.84 -25.74 12.49
C THR A 78 -10.59 -25.16 11.29
N TRP A 79 -11.90 -24.95 11.43
CA TRP A 79 -12.73 -24.37 10.36
C TRP A 79 -12.35 -22.90 10.10
N SER A 80 -12.04 -22.14 11.15
CA SER A 80 -11.56 -20.76 11.02
C SER A 80 -10.22 -20.70 10.27
N LEU A 81 -9.31 -21.63 10.54
CA LEU A 81 -8.04 -21.76 9.84
C LEU A 81 -8.25 -22.09 8.35
N LEU A 82 -9.15 -23.03 8.04
CA LEU A 82 -9.49 -23.36 6.65
C LEU A 82 -10.07 -22.15 5.90
N ILE A 83 -11.01 -21.42 6.52
CA ILE A 83 -11.65 -20.25 5.89
C ILE A 83 -10.63 -19.15 5.55
N VAL A 84 -9.66 -18.88 6.42
CA VAL A 84 -8.62 -17.85 6.18
C VAL A 84 -7.53 -18.35 5.24
N SER A 85 -7.14 -19.63 5.35
CA SER A 85 -6.08 -20.20 4.51
C SER A 85 -6.46 -20.30 3.04
N VAL A 86 -7.73 -20.57 2.71
CA VAL A 86 -8.19 -20.66 1.31
C VAL A 86 -7.91 -19.38 0.49
N PRO A 87 -8.36 -18.18 0.89
CA PRO A 87 -8.08 -16.95 0.13
C PRO A 87 -6.57 -16.63 0.12
N VAL A 88 -5.84 -16.85 1.21
CA VAL A 88 -4.39 -16.58 1.27
C VAL A 88 -3.60 -17.53 0.36
N ALA A 89 -3.87 -18.83 0.41
CA ALA A 89 -3.23 -19.82 -0.45
C ALA A 89 -3.56 -19.57 -1.93
N SER A 90 -4.83 -19.24 -2.24
CA SER A 90 -5.21 -18.87 -3.61
C SER A 90 -4.46 -17.62 -4.10
N PHE A 91 -4.23 -16.65 -3.21
CA PHE A 91 -3.45 -15.44 -3.51
C PHE A 91 -1.99 -15.78 -3.81
N CYS A 92 -1.37 -16.66 -3.02
CA CYS A 92 -0.02 -17.16 -3.30
C CYS A 92 0.08 -17.82 -4.68
N VAL A 93 -0.87 -18.69 -5.03
CA VAL A 93 -0.88 -19.37 -6.34
C VAL A 93 -1.01 -18.35 -7.49
N VAL A 94 -1.93 -17.39 -7.35
CA VAL A 94 -2.09 -16.32 -8.36
C VAL A 94 -0.81 -15.49 -8.49
N CYS A 95 -0.13 -15.18 -7.39
CA CYS A 95 1.13 -14.42 -7.41
C CYS A 95 2.28 -15.17 -8.11
N LEU A 96 2.26 -16.50 -8.13
CA LEU A 96 3.30 -17.30 -8.79
C LEU A 96 3.03 -17.54 -10.29
N VAL A 97 1.76 -17.54 -10.72
CA VAL A 97 1.37 -17.93 -12.08
C VAL A 97 0.88 -16.77 -12.95
N ALA A 98 0.18 -15.80 -12.36
CA ALA A 98 -0.52 -14.76 -13.13
C ALA A 98 0.38 -13.55 -13.44
N LYS A 99 -0.04 -12.73 -14.40
CA LYS A 99 0.60 -11.44 -14.72
C LYS A 99 0.33 -10.40 -13.63
N PRO A 100 1.22 -9.40 -13.42
CA PRO A 100 1.08 -8.41 -12.34
C PRO A 100 -0.27 -7.70 -12.28
N GLU A 101 -0.85 -7.35 -13.43
CA GLU A 101 -2.17 -6.69 -13.52
C GLU A 101 -3.30 -7.57 -12.92
N LYS A 102 -3.25 -8.88 -13.15
CA LYS A 102 -4.24 -9.83 -12.59
C LYS A 102 -3.97 -10.13 -11.11
N GLN A 103 -2.70 -10.14 -10.70
CA GLN A 103 -2.32 -10.28 -9.30
C GLN A 103 -2.84 -9.10 -8.47
N LEU A 104 -2.68 -7.88 -8.95
CA LEU A 104 -3.15 -6.65 -8.30
C LEU A 104 -4.68 -6.61 -8.19
N LEU A 105 -5.39 -7.00 -9.27
CA LEU A 105 -6.85 -7.11 -9.24
C LEU A 105 -7.31 -8.12 -8.18
N PHE A 106 -6.66 -9.29 -8.13
CA PHE A 106 -6.99 -10.32 -7.15
C PHE A 106 -6.65 -9.87 -5.72
N ALA A 107 -5.51 -9.19 -5.53
CA ALA A 107 -5.14 -8.57 -4.25
C ALA A 107 -6.23 -7.62 -3.77
N GLN A 108 -6.74 -6.75 -4.65
CA GLN A 108 -7.79 -5.79 -4.30
C GLN A 108 -9.09 -6.48 -3.87
N ILE A 109 -9.49 -7.55 -4.56
CA ILE A 109 -10.69 -8.34 -4.20
C ILE A 109 -10.51 -9.01 -2.84
N VAL A 110 -9.38 -9.69 -2.64
CA VAL A 110 -9.08 -10.39 -1.37
C VAL A 110 -8.93 -9.40 -0.21
N SER A 111 -8.32 -8.23 -0.44
CA SER A 111 -8.25 -7.14 0.54
C SER A 111 -9.64 -6.61 0.91
N ALA A 112 -10.54 -6.46 -0.05
CA ALA A 112 -11.92 -6.03 0.23
C ALA A 112 -12.68 -7.08 1.06
N LEU A 113 -12.52 -8.38 0.75
CA LEU A 113 -13.08 -9.48 1.54
C LEU A 113 -12.54 -9.47 2.98
N PHE A 114 -11.23 -9.30 3.15
CA PHE A 114 -10.64 -9.19 4.48
C PHE A 114 -11.08 -7.93 5.23
N ALA A 115 -11.29 -6.80 4.57
CA ALA A 115 -11.81 -5.60 5.21
C ALA A 115 -13.25 -5.80 5.74
N MET A 116 -14.10 -6.48 4.97
CA MET A 116 -15.44 -6.87 5.44
C MET A 116 -15.36 -7.82 6.63
N LEU A 117 -14.47 -8.81 6.58
CA LEU A 117 -14.21 -9.73 7.68
C LEU A 117 -13.74 -8.99 8.94
N MET A 118 -12.82 -8.04 8.80
CA MET A 118 -12.32 -7.23 9.93
C MET A 118 -13.42 -6.39 10.58
N THR A 119 -14.40 -5.92 9.80
CA THR A 119 -15.57 -5.23 10.36
C THR A 119 -16.40 -6.17 11.23
N ALA A 120 -16.62 -7.41 10.78
CA ALA A 120 -17.33 -8.40 11.58
C ALA A 120 -16.55 -8.83 12.84
N VAL A 121 -15.21 -8.90 12.75
CA VAL A 121 -14.33 -9.14 13.91
C VAL A 121 -14.45 -8.01 14.94
N ILE A 122 -14.52 -6.75 14.52
CA ILE A 122 -14.71 -5.62 15.44
C ILE A 122 -16.04 -5.75 16.21
N VAL A 123 -17.12 -6.12 15.52
CA VAL A 123 -18.43 -6.36 16.15
C VAL A 123 -18.38 -7.56 17.09
N GLY A 124 -17.79 -8.67 16.66
CA GLY A 124 -17.65 -9.89 17.47
C GLY A 124 -16.82 -9.66 18.74
N THR A 125 -15.72 -8.91 18.61
CA THR A 125 -14.88 -8.53 19.75
C THR A 125 -15.64 -7.61 20.72
N SER A 126 -16.45 -6.69 20.19
CA SER A 126 -17.29 -5.81 21.03
C SER A 126 -18.34 -6.59 21.84
N LEU A 127 -18.93 -7.64 21.25
CA LEU A 127 -19.84 -8.55 21.96
C LEU A 127 -19.10 -9.40 23.00
N GLN A 128 -17.86 -9.78 22.71
CA GLN A 128 -17.05 -10.55 23.65
C GLN A 128 -16.64 -9.73 24.87
N ILE A 129 -16.24 -8.46 24.69
CA ILE A 129 -15.90 -7.56 25.80
C ILE A 129 -17.08 -7.42 26.77
N GLN A 130 -18.32 -7.44 26.25
CA GLN A 130 -19.53 -7.39 27.08
C GLN A 130 -19.78 -8.68 27.88
N LYS A 131 -19.38 -9.84 27.36
CA LYS A 131 -19.57 -11.14 28.02
C LYS A 131 -18.47 -11.45 29.03
N ASP A 132 -17.21 -11.29 28.61
CA ASP A 132 -16.03 -11.71 29.38
C ASP A 132 -15.47 -10.58 30.26
N GLY A 133 -15.99 -9.36 30.09
CA GLY A 133 -15.61 -8.18 30.85
C GLY A 133 -14.33 -7.50 30.35
N ILE A 134 -14.04 -6.35 30.94
CA ILE A 134 -12.90 -5.48 30.58
C ILE A 134 -11.56 -6.09 31.04
N LEU A 135 -11.56 -6.92 32.07
CA LEU A 135 -10.36 -7.59 32.60
C LEU A 135 -9.99 -8.89 31.87
N SER A 136 -10.72 -9.27 30.82
CA SER A 136 -10.33 -10.44 30.02
C SER A 136 -8.97 -10.18 29.33
N PRO A 137 -8.11 -11.20 29.15
CA PRO A 137 -6.84 -11.03 28.45
C PRO A 137 -6.99 -10.45 27.04
N HIS A 138 -8.08 -10.78 26.35
CA HIS A 138 -8.41 -10.27 25.02
C HIS A 138 -8.76 -8.78 25.04
N SER A 139 -9.59 -8.35 26.00
CA SER A 139 -9.96 -6.95 26.20
C SER A 139 -8.73 -6.10 26.54
N ILE A 140 -7.88 -6.58 27.46
CA ILE A 140 -6.64 -5.88 27.86
C ILE A 140 -5.69 -5.71 26.67
N PHE A 141 -5.52 -6.76 25.87
CA PHE A 141 -4.70 -6.69 24.65
C PHE A 141 -5.23 -5.63 23.68
N LEU A 142 -6.54 -5.60 23.42
CA LEU A 142 -7.16 -4.62 22.53
C LEU A 142 -6.98 -3.19 23.05
N PHE A 143 -7.23 -2.93 24.34
CA PHE A 143 -7.02 -1.61 24.93
C PHE A 143 -5.56 -1.20 24.94
N SER A 144 -4.63 -2.14 25.12
CA SER A 144 -3.19 -1.88 25.04
C SER A 144 -2.78 -1.45 23.62
N VAL A 145 -3.27 -2.14 22.59
CA VAL A 145 -3.01 -1.78 21.18
C VAL A 145 -3.61 -0.40 20.86
N MET A 146 -4.88 -0.15 21.21
CA MET A 146 -5.49 1.16 21.01
C MET A 146 -4.75 2.27 21.76
N GLY A 147 -4.33 2.00 23.00
CA GLY A 147 -3.54 2.91 23.81
C GLY A 147 -2.22 3.27 23.15
N SER A 148 -1.53 2.31 22.53
CA SER A 148 -0.26 2.56 21.84
C SER A 148 -0.40 3.55 20.68
N PHE A 149 -1.48 3.46 19.88
CA PHE A 149 -1.75 4.41 18.80
C PHE A 149 -2.06 5.82 19.34
N ILE A 150 -2.81 5.92 20.44
CA ILE A 150 -3.12 7.20 21.08
C ILE A 150 -1.84 7.82 21.65
N THR A 151 -1.01 7.04 22.34
CA THR A 151 0.28 7.52 22.87
C THR A 151 1.21 7.99 21.75
N ALA A 152 1.29 7.26 20.65
CA ALA A 152 2.07 7.68 19.48
C ALA A 152 1.56 9.00 18.90
N ALA A 153 0.24 9.18 18.77
CA ALA A 153 -0.35 10.42 18.28
C ALA A 153 -0.05 11.62 19.20
N ILE A 154 -0.05 11.43 20.52
CA ILE A 154 0.30 12.49 21.49
C ILE A 154 1.78 12.86 21.39
N LEU A 155 2.66 11.89 21.17
CA LEU A 155 4.11 12.11 21.10
C LEU A 155 4.55 12.79 19.78
N HIS A 156 3.76 12.66 18.71
CA HIS A 156 4.02 13.24 17.39
C HIS A 156 2.91 14.23 16.98
N PRO A 157 2.85 15.44 17.58
CA PRO A 157 1.74 16.38 17.38
C PRO A 157 1.61 16.89 15.93
N LEU A 158 2.68 16.89 15.15
CA LEU A 158 2.66 17.27 13.73
C LEU A 158 1.90 16.24 12.87
N GLU A 159 1.83 14.99 13.31
CA GLU A 159 1.22 13.88 12.59
C GLU A 159 -0.09 13.42 13.23
N PHE A 160 -0.63 14.21 14.17
CA PHE A 160 -1.85 13.88 14.93
C PHE A 160 -3.05 13.58 14.03
N THR A 161 -3.14 14.22 12.87
CA THR A 161 -4.20 14.01 11.87
C THR A 161 -4.22 12.59 11.30
N CYS A 162 -3.14 11.81 11.44
CA CYS A 162 -3.06 10.42 10.99
C CYS A 162 -4.00 9.49 11.77
N ILE A 163 -4.47 9.89 12.95
CA ILE A 163 -5.43 9.09 13.73
C ILE A 163 -6.84 9.09 13.12
N ILE A 164 -7.19 10.11 12.33
CA ILE A 164 -8.52 10.27 11.71
C ILE A 164 -8.86 9.07 10.80
N PRO A 165 -7.99 8.66 9.86
CA PRO A 165 -8.19 7.42 9.09
C PRO A 165 -7.88 6.13 9.87
N GLY A 166 -7.68 6.17 11.19
CA GLY A 166 -7.23 5.02 11.99
C GLY A 166 -8.11 3.77 11.84
N ILE A 167 -9.44 3.94 11.73
CA ILE A 167 -10.36 2.81 11.48
C ILE A 167 -10.05 2.11 10.15
N LEU A 168 -9.75 2.88 9.10
CA LEU A 168 -9.37 2.31 7.79
C LEU A 168 -8.05 1.54 7.90
N TYR A 169 -7.09 2.04 8.68
CA TYR A 169 -5.85 1.31 8.94
C TYR A 169 -6.12 -0.03 9.65
N PHE A 170 -6.98 -0.06 10.67
CA PHE A 170 -7.38 -1.30 11.35
C PHE A 170 -8.04 -2.29 10.39
N LEU A 171 -8.94 -1.84 9.52
CA LEU A 171 -9.57 -2.70 8.50
C LEU A 171 -8.56 -3.22 7.46
N ALA A 172 -7.53 -2.43 7.15
CA ALA A 172 -6.51 -2.76 6.17
C ALA A 172 -5.35 -3.62 6.73
N ILE A 173 -5.33 -3.96 8.03
CA ILE A 173 -4.22 -4.74 8.64
C ILE A 173 -3.93 -6.04 7.87
N PRO A 174 -4.92 -6.91 7.55
CA PRO A 174 -4.63 -8.14 6.80
C PRO A 174 -4.10 -7.87 5.38
N SER A 175 -4.51 -6.77 4.77
CA SER A 175 -4.00 -6.38 3.45
C SER A 175 -2.55 -5.91 3.52
N MET A 176 -2.22 -5.02 4.46
CA MET A 176 -0.90 -4.38 4.53
C MET A 176 0.19 -5.29 5.09
N TYR A 177 -0.14 -6.15 6.06
CA TYR A 177 0.86 -6.95 6.78
C TYR A 177 0.86 -8.43 6.42
N MET A 178 -0.13 -8.91 5.67
CA MET A 178 -0.16 -10.31 5.20
C MET A 178 -0.13 -10.39 3.68
N LEU A 179 -1.07 -9.79 2.94
CA LEU A 179 -1.09 -9.91 1.46
C LEU A 179 0.08 -9.18 0.78
N LEU A 180 0.42 -7.99 1.26
CA LEU A 180 1.45 -7.17 0.63
C LEU A 180 2.86 -7.79 0.74
N PRO A 181 3.32 -8.33 1.90
CA PRO A 181 4.57 -9.06 1.96
C PRO A 181 4.61 -10.30 1.05
N ILE A 182 3.50 -11.05 0.93
CA ILE A 182 3.38 -12.17 -0.01
C ILE A 182 3.59 -11.68 -1.45
N TYR A 183 2.86 -10.64 -1.86
CA TYR A 183 3.00 -10.04 -3.19
C TYR A 183 4.43 -9.57 -3.47
N SER A 184 5.05 -8.95 -2.48
CA SER A 184 6.41 -8.40 -2.58
C SER A 184 7.46 -9.49 -2.80
N ILE A 185 7.39 -10.59 -2.04
CA ILE A 185 8.35 -11.70 -2.15
C ILE A 185 8.13 -12.47 -3.46
N CYS A 186 6.88 -12.75 -3.84
CA CYS A 186 6.58 -13.48 -5.09
C CYS A 186 7.02 -12.71 -6.34
N ASN A 187 7.07 -11.38 -6.30
CA ASN A 187 7.44 -10.54 -7.44
C ASN A 187 8.84 -9.93 -7.32
N LEU A 188 9.77 -10.56 -6.59
CA LEU A 188 11.14 -10.06 -6.43
C LEU A 188 11.91 -9.98 -7.75
N ASN A 189 11.53 -10.82 -8.72
CA ASN A 189 12.13 -10.88 -10.07
C ASN A 189 11.87 -9.63 -10.93
N THR A 190 10.86 -8.82 -10.57
CA THR A 190 10.44 -7.70 -11.39
C THR A 190 11.24 -6.47 -11.02
N VAL A 191 12.12 -6.04 -11.92
CA VAL A 191 13.03 -4.88 -11.76
C VAL A 191 12.40 -3.56 -12.20
N SER A 192 11.09 -3.53 -12.48
CA SER A 192 10.40 -2.30 -12.82
C SER A 192 10.20 -1.40 -11.62
N TRP A 193 10.69 -0.16 -11.73
CA TRP A 193 10.46 0.88 -10.75
C TRP A 193 9.05 1.43 -10.99
N GLY A 194 8.14 1.16 -10.04
CA GLY A 194 6.79 1.76 -10.07
C GLY A 194 6.87 3.26 -10.35
N THR A 195 5.86 3.76 -11.08
CA THR A 195 5.69 5.15 -11.57
C THR A 195 6.81 5.74 -12.44
N ARG A 196 7.96 5.07 -12.63
CA ARG A 196 9.12 5.54 -13.44
C ARG A 196 9.38 4.74 -14.71
N GLU A 197 8.39 4.02 -15.24
CA GLU A 197 8.55 3.30 -16.50
C GLU A 197 7.87 4.06 -17.65
N ASP A 198 8.68 4.35 -18.68
CA ASP A 198 8.22 4.77 -20.00
C ASP A 198 7.10 3.81 -20.50
N PRO A 199 6.01 4.32 -21.09
CA PRO A 199 4.93 3.48 -21.57
C PRO A 199 5.48 2.38 -22.48
N ARG A 200 4.95 1.16 -22.29
CA ARG A 200 5.32 -0.01 -23.09
C ARG A 200 5.21 0.35 -24.58
N PRO A 201 6.04 -0.20 -25.49
CA PRO A 201 5.97 0.13 -26.92
C PRO A 201 4.55 0.02 -27.51
N GLN A 202 3.73 -0.89 -27.00
CA GLN A 202 2.31 -1.02 -27.35
C GLN A 202 1.48 0.21 -26.94
N GLU A 203 1.64 0.74 -25.73
CA GLU A 203 0.98 1.98 -25.30
C GLU A 203 1.47 3.19 -26.08
N LYS A 204 2.77 3.29 -26.40
CA LYS A 204 3.30 4.35 -27.27
C LYS A 204 2.66 4.30 -28.66
N ASN A 205 2.47 3.10 -29.22
CA ASN A 205 1.82 2.92 -30.52
C ASN A 205 0.32 3.26 -30.46
N ASP A 206 -0.38 2.90 -29.38
CA ASP A 206 -1.80 3.20 -29.20
C ASP A 206 -2.06 4.69 -28.92
N LEU A 207 -1.19 5.34 -28.15
CA LEU A 207 -1.19 6.80 -27.92
C LEU A 207 -0.84 7.57 -29.21
N ALA A 208 0.11 7.07 -30.02
CA ALA A 208 0.43 7.64 -31.32
C ALA A 208 -0.74 7.45 -32.32
N ALA A 209 -1.40 6.29 -32.30
CA ALA A 209 -2.57 6.01 -33.13
C ALA A 209 -3.78 6.87 -32.71
N LYS A 210 -4.02 7.05 -31.39
CA LYS A 210 -5.03 7.99 -30.88
C LYS A 210 -4.74 9.43 -31.26
N ARG A 211 -3.49 9.91 -31.10
CA ARG A 211 -3.09 11.26 -31.55
C ARG A 211 -3.27 11.46 -33.05
N ARG A 212 -2.96 10.46 -33.88
CA ARG A 212 -3.21 10.52 -35.33
C ARG A 212 -4.69 10.58 -35.67
N LYS A 213 -5.54 9.79 -34.99
CA LYS A 213 -7.00 9.83 -35.19
C LYS A 213 -7.62 11.16 -34.76
N THR A 214 -7.22 11.72 -33.61
CA THR A 214 -7.68 13.04 -33.15
C THR A 214 -7.28 14.15 -34.13
N HIS A 215 -6.04 14.13 -34.63
CA HIS A 215 -5.58 15.13 -35.61
C HIS A 215 -6.24 14.99 -36.98
N HIS A 216 -6.63 13.77 -37.39
CA HIS A 216 -7.36 13.56 -38.65
C HIS A 216 -8.81 14.04 -38.55
N MET A 217 -9.45 13.83 -37.39
CA MET A 217 -10.82 14.27 -37.14
C MET A 217 -10.92 15.81 -37.06
N ASP A 218 -9.96 16.47 -36.41
CA ASP A 218 -9.87 17.94 -36.33
C ASP A 218 -9.57 18.60 -37.71
N PHE A 219 -8.93 17.87 -38.62
CA PHE A 219 -8.72 18.31 -40.00
C PHE A 219 -9.96 18.12 -40.89
N MET A 220 -10.74 17.05 -40.66
CA MET A 220 -12.01 16.83 -41.38
C MET A 220 -13.11 17.77 -40.89
N GLU A 221 -13.08 18.21 -39.63
CA GLU A 221 -14.05 19.16 -39.07
C GLU A 221 -13.86 20.60 -39.60
N LYS A 222 -12.67 20.94 -40.13
CA LYS A 222 -12.38 22.24 -40.76
C LYS A 222 -12.73 22.34 -42.26
N GLY A 223 -13.37 21.32 -42.84
CA GLY A 223 -13.65 21.23 -44.27
C GLY A 223 -15.12 21.20 -44.70
N GLY A 224 -16.09 21.38 -43.80
CA GLY A 224 -17.51 21.31 -44.13
C GLY A 224 -18.32 22.44 -43.51
N GLU A 225 -18.63 23.47 -44.31
CA GLU A 225 -19.80 24.31 -44.08
C GLU A 225 -21.07 23.52 -44.46
N GLY A 226 -22.06 23.51 -43.58
CA GLY A 226 -23.44 23.21 -43.95
C GLY A 226 -24.19 22.26 -43.01
N GLU A 227 -25.13 22.85 -42.27
CA GLU A 227 -26.37 22.26 -41.74
C GLU A 227 -26.44 21.88 -40.25
N VAL A 228 -27.56 22.29 -39.68
CA VAL A 228 -27.89 22.50 -38.26
C VAL A 228 -28.74 21.33 -37.77
N ASP A 229 -28.49 20.87 -36.53
CA ASP A 229 -29.40 20.28 -35.53
C ASP A 229 -28.60 19.26 -34.69
N GLY A 230 -28.60 19.23 -33.36
CA GLY A 230 -29.30 19.99 -32.33
C GLY A 230 -28.93 19.39 -30.97
N ASP A 231 -29.03 20.25 -29.95
CA ASP A 231 -29.13 19.95 -28.53
C ASP A 231 -27.87 19.76 -27.66
N TRP A 232 -28.07 20.05 -26.38
CA TRP A 232 -27.38 21.02 -25.58
C TRP A 232 -26.90 20.38 -24.27
N SER A 233 -25.70 20.70 -23.77
CA SER A 233 -25.48 20.74 -22.32
C SER A 233 -24.30 21.62 -21.92
N LEU A 234 -24.64 22.64 -21.12
CA LEU A 234 -23.76 23.62 -20.50
C LEU A 234 -22.81 22.98 -19.48
N GLY A 235 -21.56 23.44 -19.44
CA GLY A 235 -20.61 23.15 -18.35
C GLY A 235 -19.57 24.27 -18.19
N CYS A 236 -19.71 25.05 -17.12
CA CYS A 236 -18.88 26.20 -16.75
C CYS A 236 -17.43 25.79 -16.43
N GLY A 237 -16.58 25.66 -17.45
CA GLY A 237 -15.15 25.37 -17.27
C GLY A 237 -14.23 25.82 -18.41
N SER A 238 -14.78 26.09 -19.60
CA SER A 238 -14.00 26.52 -20.77
C SER A 238 -13.67 28.02 -20.78
N ALA A 239 -14.41 28.85 -20.04
CA ALA A 239 -14.14 30.29 -19.94
C ALA A 239 -12.91 30.64 -19.08
N CYS A 240 -12.49 29.76 -18.16
CA CYS A 240 -11.28 29.97 -17.35
C CYS A 240 -9.97 29.51 -18.02
N ARG A 241 -10.02 28.82 -19.17
CA ARG A 241 -8.80 28.41 -19.89
C ARG A 241 -8.22 29.49 -20.79
N LEU A 242 -8.95 30.57 -21.06
CA LEU A 242 -8.53 31.61 -22.00
C LEU A 242 -7.73 32.77 -21.36
N LEU A 243 -7.56 32.78 -20.03
CA LEU A 243 -6.91 33.90 -19.32
C LEU A 243 -5.54 33.60 -18.70
N CYS A 244 -5.04 32.35 -18.73
CA CYS A 244 -3.75 32.00 -18.10
C CYS A 244 -2.82 31.22 -19.06
N CYS A 245 -2.67 31.70 -20.30
CA CYS A 245 -1.51 31.34 -21.11
C CYS A 245 -0.25 32.01 -20.55
N LEU A 246 0.55 31.27 -19.79
CA LEU A 246 2.00 31.46 -19.79
C LEU A 246 2.66 30.14 -20.19
N LYS A 247 3.16 30.15 -21.42
CA LYS A 247 4.06 29.15 -21.98
C LYS A 247 5.46 29.39 -21.40
N PRO A 248 6.21 28.37 -20.98
CA PRO A 248 7.66 28.49 -20.93
C PRO A 248 8.31 27.70 -22.06
N ASP A 249 9.26 28.37 -22.71
CA ASP A 249 10.12 27.86 -23.77
C ASP A 249 11.17 26.85 -23.26
N LYS A 250 11.85 26.21 -24.23
CA LYS A 250 12.87 25.18 -24.07
C LYS A 250 14.23 25.75 -23.59
N MET A 251 15.05 24.83 -23.02
CA MET A 251 16.51 24.91 -22.76
C MET A 251 16.84 25.59 -21.39
N GLU A 252 17.69 25.09 -20.49
CA GLU A 252 18.93 24.31 -20.60
C GLU A 252 19.37 23.73 -19.23
N SER A 253 20.22 22.69 -19.26
CA SER A 253 21.21 22.26 -18.25
C SER A 253 20.78 21.73 -16.87
N SER A 254 21.04 20.43 -16.67
CA SER A 254 21.36 19.83 -15.36
C SER A 254 22.60 20.49 -14.73
N PRO A 255 22.76 20.40 -13.40
CA PRO A 255 23.51 19.27 -12.87
C PRO A 255 22.89 18.63 -11.62
N GLN A 256 23.23 17.36 -11.46
CA GLN A 256 23.01 16.50 -10.30
C GLN A 256 23.64 17.11 -9.02
N VAL A 257 23.07 16.86 -7.83
CA VAL A 257 23.76 16.42 -6.59
C VAL A 257 22.72 16.03 -5.50
N VAL A 258 22.65 14.72 -5.23
CA VAL A 258 22.65 14.01 -3.92
C VAL A 258 21.55 14.27 -2.85
N MET A 259 20.55 13.39 -2.87
CA MET A 259 20.06 12.49 -1.80
C MET A 259 20.55 12.69 -0.35
N ILE A 260 19.62 12.98 0.57
CA ILE A 260 19.52 12.29 1.87
C ILE A 260 18.07 11.83 2.03
N GLY A 261 17.88 10.51 1.97
CA GLY A 261 16.59 9.86 2.19
C GLY A 261 16.24 9.88 3.67
N VAL A 262 15.15 10.56 4.02
CA VAL A 262 14.36 10.23 5.20
C VAL A 262 13.34 9.22 4.71
N ILE A 263 13.64 7.94 4.94
CA ILE A 263 12.69 6.85 4.76
C ILE A 263 11.65 7.05 5.86
N ASP A 264 10.43 7.37 5.45
CA ASP A 264 9.21 7.41 6.27
C ASP A 264 9.18 6.22 7.25
N MET A 265 9.34 6.52 8.52
CA MET A 265 9.34 5.55 9.63
C MET A 265 7.92 5.34 10.20
N SER A 266 6.90 5.93 9.58
CA SER A 266 5.52 5.95 10.09
C SER A 266 4.63 4.83 9.55
N LEU A 267 5.21 3.73 9.08
CA LEU A 267 4.43 2.63 8.49
C LEU A 267 5.03 1.25 8.74
N ILE A 268 5.21 0.97 10.04
CA ILE A 268 5.20 -0.37 10.63
C ILE A 268 4.16 -0.36 11.73
#